data_AF-A0A814K0I4-F1
#
_entry.id   AF-A0A814K0I4-F1
#
_cell.length_a   1.000
_cell.length_b   1.000
_cell.length_c   1.000
_cell.angle_alpha   90.00
_cell.angle_beta   90.00
_cell.angle_gamma   90.00
#
_symmetry.space_group_name_H-M   'P 1'
#
loop_
_entity.id
_entity.type
_entity.pdbx_description
1 polymer ?
#
loop_
_entity_poly.entity_id
_entity_poly.type
_entity_poly.pdbx_seq_one_letter_code
_entity_poly.pdbx_strand_id
1 'polypeptide(L)'
;MNLIRDSATNLIGMYIPFVLMLSTNVYLIYKVFESKLAEIVYNKLIDPRIIIADNAGAISNGFEQVFVCEKRINCWAHFIRKIDSRLRMFEDDFRKKIRSDILLNDAVKLFVLKYKRFKNAALNDFLSYFENEWVKKNSGWYEGYAIGMPSTTNGLLKP
;
A
#
# COMPACT_ATOMS: atom_id res chain seq x y z
N MET A 1 32.22 2.84 -27.27
CA MET A 1 31.74 4.06 -26.61
C MET A 1 30.70 4.68 -27.54
N ASN A 2 29.41 4.46 -27.28
CA ASN A 2 28.29 5.19 -27.86
C ASN A 2 27.08 4.92 -26.98
N LEU A 3 26.82 5.88 -26.09
CA LEU A 3 25.65 5.93 -25.22
C LEU A 3 24.48 6.40 -26.08
N ILE A 4 23.57 5.48 -26.44
CA ILE A 4 22.23 5.87 -26.88
C ILE A 4 21.46 6.21 -25.60
N ARG A 5 21.59 7.47 -25.18
CA ARG A 5 20.59 8.15 -24.36
C ARG A 5 19.43 8.45 -25.29
N ASP A 6 18.38 7.64 -25.26
CA ASP A 6 17.04 8.11 -25.64
C ASP A 6 15.95 7.18 -25.10
N SER A 7 14.90 7.81 -24.56
CA SER A 7 13.63 7.28 -24.03
C SER A 7 13.50 6.90 -22.54
N ALA A 8 14.21 7.60 -21.65
CA ALA A 8 13.92 7.55 -20.20
C ALA A 8 12.73 8.43 -19.74
N THR A 9 11.94 9.01 -20.66
CA THR A 9 11.01 10.12 -20.32
C THR A 9 9.51 9.82 -20.37
N ASN A 10 9.06 8.58 -20.59
CA ASN A 10 7.61 8.28 -20.66
C ASN A 10 7.13 7.14 -19.73
N LEU A 11 7.81 6.87 -18.62
CA LEU A 11 7.40 5.84 -17.64
C LEU A 11 6.83 6.42 -16.33
N ILE A 12 6.39 7.68 -16.34
CA ILE A 12 5.58 8.22 -15.24
C ILE A 12 4.19 7.57 -15.33
N GLY A 13 3.97 6.51 -14.54
CA GLY A 13 2.61 5.99 -14.29
C GLY A 13 2.26 4.62 -14.88
N MET A 14 3.21 3.81 -15.34
CA MET A 14 2.85 2.45 -15.80
C MET A 14 2.62 1.52 -14.60
N TYR A 15 1.36 1.36 -14.20
CA TYR A 15 0.92 0.34 -13.25
C TYR A 15 1.08 -1.03 -13.89
N ILE A 16 2.05 -1.82 -13.42
CA ILE A 16 2.18 -3.23 -13.80
C ILE A 16 1.51 -4.03 -12.69
N PRO A 17 0.31 -4.59 -12.90
CA PRO A 17 -0.31 -5.46 -11.91
C PRO A 17 0.63 -6.65 -11.70
N PHE A 18 1.32 -6.68 -10.56
CA PHE A 18 2.19 -7.80 -10.26
C PHE A 18 1.33 -9.05 -10.08
N VAL A 19 1.65 -10.05 -10.89
CA VAL A 19 1.16 -11.42 -10.80
C VAL A 19 1.55 -11.96 -9.42
N LEU A 20 0.54 -12.34 -8.65
CA LEU A 20 0.68 -13.09 -7.41
C LEU A 20 0.64 -14.58 -7.77
N MET A 21 1.80 -15.24 -7.90
CA MET A 21 1.84 -16.71 -8.00
C MET A 21 1.82 -17.33 -6.61
N LEU A 22 0.70 -17.97 -6.26
CA LEU A 22 0.56 -18.80 -5.07
C LEU A 22 1.20 -20.18 -5.35
N SER A 23 2.12 -20.59 -4.49
CA SER A 23 2.66 -21.96 -4.43
C SER A 23 1.96 -22.74 -3.33
N THR A 24 1.59 -23.99 -3.59
CA THR A 24 1.14 -24.94 -2.57
C THR A 24 2.32 -25.55 -1.77
N ASN A 25 3.56 -25.17 -2.09
CA ASN A 25 4.78 -25.70 -1.48
C ASN A 25 5.64 -24.56 -0.92
N VAL A 26 5.89 -24.60 0.38
CA VAL A 26 6.54 -23.57 1.21
C VAL A 26 8.00 -23.31 0.80
N TYR A 27 8.62 -24.22 0.03
CA TYR A 27 10.05 -24.16 -0.29
C TYR A 27 10.40 -23.52 -1.64
N LEU A 28 9.43 -23.10 -2.46
CA LEU A 28 9.69 -22.63 -3.84
C LEU A 28 9.48 -21.13 -4.10
N ILE A 29 9.03 -20.33 -3.13
CA ILE A 29 8.46 -19.00 -3.41
C ILE A 29 9.53 -17.93 -3.72
N TYR A 30 10.79 -18.12 -3.34
CA TYR A 30 11.79 -17.05 -3.48
C TYR A 30 12.59 -17.05 -4.80
N LYS A 31 12.51 -18.11 -5.61
CA LYS A 31 13.33 -18.24 -6.83
C LYS A 31 12.73 -17.59 -8.09
N VAL A 32 11.45 -17.21 -8.09
CA VAL A 32 10.73 -16.85 -9.33
C VAL A 32 10.67 -15.33 -9.59
N PHE A 33 11.05 -14.50 -8.63
CA PHE A 33 11.22 -13.06 -8.86
C PHE A 33 12.56 -12.75 -9.56
N GLU A 34 13.04 -13.60 -10.47
CA GLU A 34 14.16 -13.21 -11.31
C GLU A 34 13.69 -12.12 -12.29
N SER A 35 14.36 -10.97 -12.27
CA SER A 35 14.21 -9.86 -13.23
C SER A 35 14.10 -10.31 -14.69
N LYS A 36 14.65 -11.49 -15.02
CA LYS A 36 14.51 -12.18 -16.30
C LYS A 36 13.07 -12.47 -16.70
N LEU A 37 12.16 -12.79 -15.77
CA LEU A 37 10.78 -13.12 -16.12
C LEU A 37 10.00 -11.87 -16.54
N ALA A 38 10.26 -10.75 -15.88
CA ALA A 38 9.79 -9.44 -16.30
C ALA A 38 10.36 -9.04 -17.68
N GLU A 39 11.66 -9.29 -17.90
CA GLU A 39 12.31 -9.10 -19.19
C GLU A 39 11.68 -9.97 -20.29
N ILE A 40 11.38 -11.23 -20.01
CA ILE A 40 10.74 -12.16 -20.95
C ILE A 40 9.30 -11.72 -21.27
N VAL A 41 8.51 -11.35 -20.27
CA VAL A 41 7.07 -11.03 -20.45
C VAL A 41 6.88 -9.68 -21.11
N TYR A 42 7.64 -8.66 -20.71
CA TYR A 42 7.46 -7.30 -21.16
C TYR A 42 8.47 -6.87 -22.22
N ASN A 43 9.42 -7.75 -22.58
CA ASN A 43 10.58 -7.45 -23.41
C ASN A 43 11.34 -6.21 -22.93
N LYS A 44 11.37 -6.01 -21.60
CA LYS A 44 11.92 -4.83 -20.93
C LYS A 44 12.48 -5.21 -19.57
N LEU A 45 13.69 -4.73 -19.28
CA LEU A 45 14.21 -4.77 -17.92
C LEU A 45 13.36 -3.88 -17.02
N ILE A 46 12.77 -4.47 -15.98
CA ILE A 46 11.99 -3.74 -14.98
C ILE A 46 12.82 -3.64 -13.71
N ASP A 47 13.02 -2.41 -13.23
CA ASP A 47 13.67 -2.08 -11.95
C ASP A 47 12.63 -1.44 -11.02
N PRO A 48 11.75 -2.23 -10.40
CA PRO A 48 10.73 -1.68 -9.52
C PRO A 48 11.39 -1.13 -8.25
N ARG A 49 11.18 0.15 -7.97
CA ARG A 49 11.71 0.83 -6.76
C ARG A 49 10.67 1.12 -5.70
N ILE A 50 9.39 0.99 -6.07
CA ILE A 50 8.25 1.26 -5.22
C ILE A 50 7.40 0.00 -5.15
N ILE A 51 7.09 -0.45 -3.93
CA ILE A 51 6.19 -1.59 -3.70
C ILE A 51 4.89 -1.11 -3.04
N ILE A 52 3.75 -1.55 -3.57
CA ILE A 52 2.43 -1.37 -2.96
C ILE A 52 1.95 -2.73 -2.44
N ALA A 53 1.96 -2.94 -1.13
CA ALA A 53 1.60 -4.23 -0.54
C ALA A 53 0.97 -4.08 0.85
N ASP A 54 0.41 -5.16 1.38
CA ASP A 54 0.06 -5.25 2.80
C ASP A 54 1.30 -5.14 3.68
N ASN A 55 1.11 -4.65 4.90
CA ASN A 55 2.19 -4.36 5.86
C ASN A 55 2.78 -5.60 6.52
N ALA A 56 3.15 -6.59 5.72
CA ALA A 56 3.82 -7.79 6.15
C ALA A 56 5.34 -7.66 5.92
N GLY A 57 6.13 -7.81 6.99
CA GLY A 57 7.59 -7.73 6.90
C GLY A 57 8.19 -8.78 5.96
N ALA A 58 7.56 -9.95 5.84
CA ALA A 58 8.00 -10.99 4.90
C ALA A 58 8.00 -10.52 3.43
N ILE A 59 7.07 -9.63 3.06
CA ILE A 59 6.99 -9.08 1.70
C ILE A 59 8.11 -8.09 1.46
N SER A 60 8.35 -7.18 2.42
CA SER A 60 9.48 -6.26 2.37
C SER A 60 10.81 -7.00 2.25
N ASN A 61 11.02 -7.98 3.12
CA ASN A 61 12.26 -8.77 3.13
C ASN A 61 12.44 -9.53 1.80
N GLY A 62 11.39 -10.12 1.25
CA GLY A 62 11.46 -10.82 -0.04
C GLY A 62 11.71 -9.87 -1.21
N PHE A 63 11.11 -8.69 -1.20
CA PHE A 63 11.31 -7.68 -2.24
C PHE A 63 12.74 -7.13 -2.22
N GLU A 64 13.26 -6.78 -1.04
CA GLU A 64 14.61 -6.24 -0.84
C GLU A 64 15.73 -7.24 -1.16
N GLN A 65 15.44 -8.55 -1.20
CA GLN A 65 16.39 -9.56 -1.65
C GLN A 65 16.63 -9.54 -3.17
N VAL A 66 15.70 -8.96 -3.92
CA VAL A 66 15.69 -9.01 -5.39
C VAL A 66 15.85 -7.62 -6.00
N PHE A 67 15.20 -6.63 -5.40
CA PHE A 67 15.11 -5.26 -5.90
C PHE A 67 15.51 -4.24 -4.84
N VAL A 68 15.87 -3.04 -5.27
CA VAL A 68 16.08 -1.92 -4.35
C VAL A 68 14.72 -1.34 -3.95
N CYS A 69 14.34 -1.48 -2.68
CA CYS A 69 13.12 -0.86 -2.15
C CYS A 69 13.39 0.59 -1.70
N GLU A 70 13.17 1.56 -2.59
CA GLU A 70 13.25 2.98 -2.20
C GLU A 70 12.02 3.40 -1.39
N LYS A 71 10.84 2.84 -1.72
CA LYS A 71 9.58 3.30 -1.13
C LYS A 71 8.57 2.17 -0.97
N ARG A 72 8.03 2.04 0.23
CA ARG A 72 6.96 1.10 0.56
C ARG A 72 5.64 1.84 0.78
N ILE A 73 4.62 1.38 0.08
CA ILE A 73 3.25 1.91 0.12
C ILE A 73 2.34 0.83 0.69
N ASN A 74 1.48 1.23 1.62
CA ASN A 74 0.49 0.32 2.17
C ASN A 74 -0.69 0.20 1.21
N CYS A 75 -1.07 -1.03 0.89
CA CYS A 75 -2.28 -1.30 0.14
C CYS A 75 -3.50 -0.70 0.84
N TRP A 76 -4.25 0.13 0.11
CA TRP A 76 -5.45 0.80 0.60
C TRP A 76 -6.47 -0.18 1.18
N ALA A 77 -6.73 -1.30 0.52
CA ALA A 77 -7.69 -2.28 1.04
C ALA A 77 -7.22 -2.93 2.34
N HIS A 78 -5.92 -3.17 2.51
CA HIS A 78 -5.41 -3.69 3.78
C HIS A 78 -5.59 -2.65 4.90
N PHE A 79 -5.24 -1.40 4.62
CA PHE A 79 -5.44 -0.28 5.52
C PHE A 79 -6.92 -0.17 5.94
N ILE A 80 -7.84 -0.06 4.98
CA ILE A 80 -9.27 0.07 5.26
C ILE A 80 -9.82 -1.12 6.06
N ARG A 81 -9.45 -2.37 5.73
CA ARG A 81 -9.89 -3.54 6.52
C ARG A 81 -9.45 -3.44 7.98
N LYS A 82 -8.22 -2.96 8.24
CA LYS A 82 -7.70 -2.77 9.60
C LYS A 82 -8.44 -1.63 10.32
N ILE A 83 -8.69 -0.51 9.64
CA ILE A 83 -9.50 0.59 10.19
C ILE A 83 -10.91 0.12 10.52
N ASP A 84 -11.62 -0.49 9.57
CA ASP A 84 -12.97 -1.02 9.75
C ASP A 84 -13.04 -2.00 10.93
N SER A 85 -12.02 -2.86 11.10
CA SER A 85 -11.96 -3.81 12.22
C SER A 85 -11.93 -3.13 13.59
N ARG A 86 -11.23 -1.99 13.70
CA ARG A 86 -11.17 -1.19 14.94
C ARG A 86 -12.41 -0.35 15.15
N LEU A 87 -13.09 0.03 14.06
CA LEU A 87 -14.32 0.82 14.13
C LEU A 87 -15.56 -0.02 14.43
N ARG A 88 -15.49 -1.36 14.45
CA ARG A 88 -16.65 -2.26 14.68
C ARG A 88 -17.47 -1.97 15.93
N MET A 89 -16.88 -1.34 16.93
CA MET A 89 -17.55 -0.98 18.19
C MET A 89 -18.48 0.25 18.08
N PHE A 90 -18.43 0.99 16.97
CA PHE A 90 -19.27 2.16 16.74
C PHE A 90 -20.44 1.83 15.80
N GLU A 91 -21.49 2.64 15.87
CA GLU A 91 -22.65 2.53 14.97
C GLU A 91 -22.29 2.80 13.51
N ASP A 92 -22.97 2.11 12.59
CA ASP A 92 -22.75 2.12 11.14
C ASP A 92 -22.56 3.52 10.55
N ASP A 93 -23.45 4.46 10.87
CA ASP A 93 -23.39 5.80 10.32
C ASP A 93 -22.18 6.58 10.84
N PHE A 94 -21.79 6.35 12.10
CA PHE A 94 -20.57 6.93 12.64
C PHE A 94 -19.32 6.32 12.01
N ARG A 95 -19.30 5.00 11.77
CA ARG A 95 -18.21 4.31 11.07
C ARG A 95 -18.02 4.85 9.66
N LYS A 96 -19.11 5.00 8.89
CA LYS A 96 -19.08 5.58 7.54
C LYS A 96 -18.53 7.00 7.54
N LYS A 97 -18.93 7.81 8.52
CA LYS A 97 -18.45 9.19 8.66
C LYS A 97 -16.95 9.26 8.94
N ILE A 98 -16.46 8.45 9.90
CA ILE A 98 -15.02 8.34 10.18
C ILE A 98 -14.25 7.92 8.92
N ARG A 99 -14.73 6.89 8.23
CA ARG A 99 -14.08 6.36 7.03
C ARG A 99 -13.96 7.40 5.91
N SER A 100 -15.01 8.20 5.69
CA SER A 100 -14.99 9.28 4.71
C SER A 100 -14.00 10.38 5.05
N ASP A 101 -13.77 10.65 6.34
CA ASP A 101 -12.86 11.73 6.77
C ASP A 101 -11.38 11.32 6.76
N ILE A 102 -11.08 10.01 6.78
CA ILE A 102 -9.70 9.48 6.85
C ILE A 102 -8.97 9.56 5.50
N LEU A 103 -9.62 9.84 4.37
CA LEU A 103 -9.06 9.65 3.02
C LEU A 103 -7.77 10.44 2.71
N LEU A 104 -7.47 11.52 3.44
CA LEU A 104 -6.38 12.45 3.12
C LEU A 104 -5.38 12.57 4.28
N ASN A 105 -4.09 12.31 4.00
CA ASN A 105 -3.02 12.40 5.02
C ASN A 105 -2.85 13.81 5.57
N ASP A 106 -2.92 14.83 4.71
CA ASP A 106 -2.78 16.23 5.13
C ASP A 106 -3.93 16.68 6.06
N ALA A 107 -5.07 15.98 6.00
CA ALA A 107 -6.21 16.23 6.87
C ALA A 107 -6.16 15.44 8.19
N VAL A 108 -5.15 14.60 8.44
CA VAL A 108 -5.08 13.74 9.63
C VAL A 108 -5.10 14.54 10.92
N LYS A 109 -4.39 15.68 10.99
CA LYS A 109 -4.41 16.55 12.18
C LYS A 109 -5.82 17.08 12.45
N LEU A 110 -6.52 17.53 11.40
CA LEU A 110 -7.89 18.02 11.50
C LEU A 110 -8.87 16.89 11.85
N PHE A 111 -8.67 15.70 11.30
CA PHE A 111 -9.41 14.49 11.64
C PHE A 111 -9.29 14.17 13.14
N VAL A 112 -8.07 14.11 13.67
CA VAL A 112 -7.83 13.83 15.10
C VAL A 112 -8.49 14.90 15.97
N LEU A 113 -8.35 16.18 15.63
CA LEU A 113 -9.01 17.29 16.36
C LEU A 113 -10.54 17.18 16.32
N LYS A 114 -11.11 16.92 15.14
CA LYS A 114 -12.56 16.77 14.91
C LYS A 114 -13.15 15.68 15.78
N TYR A 115 -12.44 14.59 15.99
CA TYR A 115 -12.96 13.43 16.74
C TYR A 115 -12.58 13.44 18.23
N LYS A 116 -11.46 14.06 18.65
CA LYS A 116 -11.12 14.23 20.08
C LYS A 116 -12.19 15.00 20.86
N ARG A 117 -12.94 15.91 20.22
CA ARG A 117 -13.98 16.73 20.88
C ARG A 117 -15.15 15.93 21.46
N PHE A 118 -15.39 14.71 20.98
CA PHE A 118 -16.48 13.87 21.48
C PHE A 118 -16.21 13.29 22.88
N LYS A 119 -14.99 13.43 23.42
CA LYS A 119 -14.60 12.97 24.76
C LYS A 119 -14.99 11.51 25.07
N ASN A 120 -14.96 10.67 24.04
CA ASN A 120 -15.31 9.25 24.14
C ASN A 120 -14.03 8.40 24.27
N ALA A 121 -13.95 7.55 25.29
CA ALA A 121 -12.75 6.75 25.58
C ALA A 121 -12.39 5.81 24.43
N ALA A 122 -13.36 5.05 23.91
CA ALA A 122 -13.15 4.14 22.79
C ALA A 122 -12.68 4.86 21.51
N LEU A 123 -13.21 6.07 21.27
CA LEU A 123 -12.77 6.91 20.16
C LEU A 123 -11.33 7.40 20.37
N ASN A 124 -10.96 7.81 21.58
CA ASN A 124 -9.59 8.22 21.90
C ASN A 124 -8.60 7.05 21.73
N ASP A 125 -8.99 5.83 22.10
CA ASP A 125 -8.19 4.62 21.86
C ASP A 125 -8.01 4.36 20.37
N PHE A 126 -9.10 4.48 19.58
CA PHE A 126 -9.02 4.38 18.14
C PHE A 126 -8.11 5.45 17.53
N LEU A 127 -8.23 6.72 17.95
CA LEU A 127 -7.39 7.81 17.45
C LEU A 127 -5.92 7.59 17.81
N SER A 128 -5.63 7.12 19.02
CA SER A 128 -4.27 6.80 19.45
C SER A 128 -3.67 5.65 18.63
N TYR A 129 -4.46 4.61 18.37
CA TYR A 129 -4.09 3.53 17.47
C TYR A 129 -3.81 4.06 16.05
N PHE A 130 -4.71 4.89 15.52
CA PHE A 130 -4.60 5.44 14.18
C PHE A 130 -3.34 6.30 14.03
N GLU A 131 -3.09 7.22 14.96
CA GLU A 131 -1.89 8.06 14.96
C GLU A 131 -0.60 7.23 15.04
N ASN A 132 -0.54 6.25 15.94
CA ASN A 132 0.68 5.49 16.15
C ASN A 132 0.97 4.49 15.02
N GLU A 133 -0.05 3.81 14.52
CA GLU A 133 0.14 2.78 13.49
C GLU A 133 0.15 3.36 12.08
N TRP A 134 -0.77 4.26 11.77
CA TRP A 134 -0.98 4.66 10.38
C TRP A 134 -0.38 6.02 10.06
N VAL A 135 -0.17 6.89 11.03
CA VAL A 135 0.43 8.21 10.78
C VAL A 135 1.94 8.18 11.00
N LYS A 136 2.41 7.57 12.09
CA LYS A 136 3.84 7.54 12.43
C LYS A 136 4.60 6.39 11.76
N LYS A 137 4.06 5.17 11.82
CA LYS A 137 4.76 3.97 11.33
C LYS A 137 4.49 3.69 9.85
N ASN A 138 3.23 3.77 9.42
CA ASN A 138 2.80 3.23 8.14
C ASN A 138 2.21 4.28 7.18
N SER A 139 2.69 5.52 7.18
CA SER A 139 2.08 6.72 6.55
C SER A 139 1.77 6.67 5.04
N GLY A 140 2.24 5.67 4.30
CA GLY A 140 2.00 5.53 2.86
C GLY A 140 0.70 4.85 2.47
N TRP A 141 -0.42 5.08 3.15
CA TRP A 141 -1.70 4.38 2.88
C TRP A 141 -2.72 5.22 2.10
N TYR A 142 -2.58 6.53 1.97
CA TYR A 142 -3.65 7.41 1.52
C TYR A 142 -3.80 7.49 -0.01
N GLU A 143 -5.00 7.86 -0.45
CA GLU A 143 -5.32 8.07 -1.86
C GLU A 143 -4.55 9.29 -2.41
N GLY A 144 -3.92 9.13 -3.57
CA GLY A 144 -3.02 10.14 -4.13
C GLY A 144 -1.56 10.04 -3.69
N TYR A 145 -1.19 9.10 -2.80
CA TYR A 145 0.22 8.83 -2.48
C TYR A 145 1.04 8.43 -3.71
N ALA A 146 0.40 7.68 -4.61
CA ALA A 146 0.91 7.32 -5.92
C ALA A 146 -0.09 7.79 -6.98
N ILE A 147 0.01 9.07 -7.34
CA ILE A 147 -0.84 9.69 -8.38
C ILE A 147 -0.75 8.86 -9.67
N GLY A 148 -1.90 8.52 -10.25
CA GLY A 148 -2.00 7.69 -11.46
C GLY A 148 -2.01 6.17 -11.21
N MET A 149 -1.83 5.72 -9.96
CA MET A 149 -1.94 4.30 -9.60
C MET A 149 -3.31 4.03 -8.95
N PRO A 150 -4.06 2.99 -9.38
CA PRO A 150 -5.35 2.68 -8.79
C PRO A 150 -5.18 2.17 -7.35
N SER A 151 -6.14 2.53 -6.49
CA SER A 151 -6.25 1.94 -5.15
C SER A 151 -6.44 0.43 -5.26
N THR A 152 -5.43 -0.35 -4.87
CA THR A 152 -5.41 -1.80 -5.07
C THR A 152 -6.18 -2.52 -3.96
N THR A 153 -6.84 -3.64 -4.28
CA THR A 153 -7.55 -4.47 -3.29
C THR A 153 -6.74 -5.67 -2.78
N ASN A 154 -5.49 -5.82 -3.24
CA ASN A 154 -4.70 -7.07 -3.20
C ASN A 154 -5.47 -8.32 -3.69
N GLY A 155 -6.68 -8.14 -4.24
CA GLY A 155 -7.43 -9.20 -4.88
C GLY A 155 -6.98 -9.28 -6.31
N LEU A 156 -6.56 -10.48 -6.73
CA LEU A 156 -6.64 -10.84 -8.13
C LEU A 156 -8.04 -10.46 -8.61
N LEU A 157 -8.15 -9.64 -9.66
CA LEU A 157 -9.40 -9.50 -10.40
C LEU A 157 -9.84 -10.94 -10.71
N LYS A 158 -10.91 -11.40 -10.07
CA LYS A 158 -11.51 -12.67 -10.48
C LYS A 158 -11.85 -12.52 -11.96
N PRO A 159 -11.49 -13.50 -12.81
CA PRO A 159 -11.83 -13.47 -14.22
C PRO A 159 -13.35 -13.35 -14.42
#